data_AF-A0A7K7EUP9-F1
#
_entry.id   AF-A0A7K7EUP9-F1
#
_cell.length_a   1.000
_cell.length_b   1.000
_cell.length_c   1.000
_cell.angle_alpha   90.00
_cell.angle_beta   90.00
_cell.angle_gamma   90.00
#
_symmetry.space_group_name_H-M   'P 1'
#
loop_
_entity.id
_entity.type
_entity.pdbx_description
1 polymer ?
#
loop_
_entity_poly.entity_id
_entity_poly.type
_entity_poly.pdbx_seq_one_letter_code
_entity_poly.pdbx_strand_id
1 'polypeptide(L)'
;MPSLGSWLPALPGLAWGWALLDALLQGLVGACAVSVLRSLLKVYLYIQCRNNPERQAEKEAIAAQRPLLELLHVLVLTGVLALVGSRVAALVVLEFSLRAVSTILSLGKGAHSSQLYLLCQYSLGCGVSCGLSFLLEGAPHRSWNLVLAAGLSGLLALHARRLARHVCTLYELHSQARYCGVCILLLAAGHGIPHLLRNALALTFAVADLAAVELINHDFLSTGEAVRFWTPLTICYTLLVVYMQEESRQSTGRGLVFRTVVVRMGGLFILLLTVGRWTDILHVFLSLLGELWCLLCSGVLLESCWRQ
;
A
#
# COMPACT_ATOMS: atom_id res chain seq x y z
N MET A 1 -32.76 18.63 -37.43
CA MET A 1 -32.31 19.39 -36.24
C MET A 1 -30.92 18.88 -35.84
N PRO A 2 -29.83 19.53 -36.27
CA PRO A 2 -28.49 19.19 -35.82
C PRO A 2 -28.19 19.85 -34.47
N SER A 3 -27.59 19.08 -33.57
CA SER A 3 -27.29 19.39 -32.17
C SER A 3 -26.20 20.44 -32.02
N LEU A 4 -26.48 21.48 -31.22
CA LEU A 4 -25.65 22.63 -30.87
C LEU A 4 -24.42 22.32 -29.96
N GLY A 5 -23.88 21.10 -30.00
CA GLY A 5 -22.86 20.65 -29.04
C GLY A 5 -21.40 20.76 -29.47
N SER A 6 -21.09 21.05 -30.74
CA SER A 6 -19.75 20.85 -31.30
C SER A 6 -18.83 22.08 -31.32
N TRP A 7 -19.25 23.21 -30.73
CA TRP A 7 -18.53 24.50 -30.85
C TRP A 7 -18.05 25.12 -29.54
N LEU A 8 -18.08 24.39 -28.42
CA LEU A 8 -17.41 24.87 -27.21
C LEU A 8 -15.94 24.45 -27.24
N PRO A 9 -14.97 25.40 -27.30
CA PRO A 9 -13.59 25.08 -27.05
C PRO A 9 -13.51 24.53 -25.62
N ALA A 10 -12.91 23.35 -25.45
CA ALA A 10 -12.67 22.76 -24.15
C ALA A 10 -11.90 23.79 -23.31
N LEU A 11 -12.59 24.41 -22.33
CA LEU A 11 -12.00 25.35 -21.40
C LEU A 11 -10.79 24.66 -20.75
N PRO A 12 -9.54 25.11 -21.02
CA PRO A 12 -8.36 24.44 -20.48
C PRO A 12 -8.41 24.39 -18.95
N GLY A 13 -8.96 25.41 -18.28
CA GLY A 13 -9.13 25.39 -16.82
C GLY A 13 -10.03 24.27 -16.29
N LEU A 14 -11.08 23.88 -17.04
CA LEU A 14 -11.99 22.81 -16.60
C LEU A 14 -11.34 21.43 -16.76
N ALA A 15 -10.62 21.20 -17.86
CA ALA A 15 -9.90 19.96 -18.12
C ALA A 15 -8.81 19.69 -17.08
N TRP A 16 -8.10 20.73 -16.63
CA TRP A 16 -7.14 20.64 -15.53
C TRP A 16 -7.83 20.32 -14.20
N GLY A 17 -9.01 20.90 -13.94
CA GLY A 17 -9.81 20.61 -12.73
C GLY A 17 -10.26 19.15 -12.65
N TRP A 18 -10.76 18.59 -13.77
CA TRP A 18 -11.19 17.19 -13.82
C TRP A 18 -10.01 16.21 -13.72
N ALA A 19 -8.87 16.51 -14.37
CA ALA A 19 -7.69 15.68 -14.26
C ALA A 19 -7.10 15.66 -12.85
N LEU A 20 -7.08 16.82 -12.16
CA LEU A 20 -6.65 16.90 -10.77
C LEU A 20 -7.63 16.17 -9.84
N LEU A 21 -8.93 16.31 -10.08
CA LEU A 21 -9.96 15.58 -9.31
C LEU A 21 -9.79 14.07 -9.47
N ASP A 22 -9.59 13.58 -10.71
CA ASP A 22 -9.40 12.17 -10.99
C ASP A 22 -8.13 11.63 -10.30
N ALA A 23 -7.03 12.40 -10.31
CA ALA A 23 -5.80 12.06 -9.59
C ALA A 23 -6.01 12.01 -8.07
N LEU A 24 -6.74 12.97 -7.50
CA LEU A 24 -7.07 12.99 -6.07
C LEU A 24 -7.99 11.83 -5.68
N LEU A 25 -8.99 11.50 -6.50
CA LEU A 25 -9.88 10.36 -6.27
C LEU A 25 -9.12 9.04 -6.34
N GLN A 26 -8.23 8.89 -7.32
CA GLN A 26 -7.37 7.72 -7.45
C GLN A 26 -6.43 7.57 -6.24
N GLY A 27 -5.78 8.67 -5.82
CA GLY A 27 -4.95 8.70 -4.62
C GLY A 27 -5.75 8.38 -3.34
N LEU A 28 -7.01 8.83 -3.27
CA LEU A 28 -7.90 8.56 -2.14
C LEU A 28 -8.26 7.06 -2.06
N VAL A 29 -8.58 6.43 -3.20
CA VAL A 29 -8.84 4.98 -3.26
C VAL A 29 -7.62 4.19 -2.78
N GLY A 30 -6.42 4.56 -3.25
CA GLY A 30 -5.17 3.96 -2.78
C GLY A 30 -4.96 4.14 -1.27
N ALA A 31 -5.13 5.35 -0.75
CA ALA A 31 -4.98 5.64 0.69
C ALA A 31 -6.04 4.92 1.56
N CYS A 32 -7.26 4.76 1.05
CA CYS A 32 -8.31 3.97 1.67
C CYS A 32 -7.93 2.49 1.77
N ALA A 33 -7.35 1.90 0.73
CA ALA A 33 -6.86 0.53 0.77
C ALA A 33 -5.79 0.32 1.87
N VAL A 34 -4.83 1.24 1.96
CA VAL A 34 -3.81 1.23 3.03
C VAL A 34 -4.45 1.37 4.41
N SER A 35 -5.45 2.24 4.55
CA SER A 35 -6.19 2.40 5.80
C SER A 35 -6.93 1.13 6.21
N VAL A 36 -7.54 0.41 5.27
CA VAL A 36 -8.25 -0.85 5.55
C VAL A 36 -7.27 -1.90 6.04
N LEU A 37 -6.16 -2.10 5.30
CA LEU A 37 -5.09 -3.02 5.67
C LEU A 37 -4.58 -2.72 7.09
N ARG A 38 -4.27 -1.45 7.38
CA ARG A 38 -3.79 -1.03 8.70
C ARG A 38 -4.81 -1.25 9.82
N SER A 39 -6.08 -0.93 9.59
CA SER A 39 -7.14 -1.15 10.59
C SER A 39 -7.36 -2.63 10.88
N LEU A 40 -7.35 -3.50 9.87
CA LEU A 40 -7.48 -4.95 10.06
C LEU A 40 -6.26 -5.54 10.76
N LEU A 41 -5.06 -5.09 10.41
CA LEU A 41 -3.84 -5.54 11.07
C LEU A 41 -3.78 -5.08 12.53
N LYS A 42 -4.25 -3.87 12.83
CA LYS A 42 -4.41 -3.36 14.20
C LYS A 42 -5.33 -4.25 15.04
N VAL A 43 -6.46 -4.69 14.46
CA VAL A 43 -7.38 -5.64 15.10
C VAL A 43 -6.68 -6.98 15.37
N TYR A 44 -6.01 -7.54 14.36
CA TYR A 44 -5.29 -8.80 14.49
C TYR A 44 -4.20 -8.76 15.58
N LEU A 45 -3.32 -7.76 15.54
CA LEU A 45 -2.26 -7.59 16.53
C LEU A 45 -2.80 -7.31 17.92
N TYR A 46 -3.88 -6.52 18.05
CA TYR A 46 -4.51 -6.28 19.35
C TYR A 46 -5.03 -7.56 20.00
N ILE A 47 -5.69 -8.43 19.23
CA ILE A 47 -6.17 -9.74 19.72
C ILE A 47 -4.98 -10.62 20.12
N GLN A 48 -3.92 -10.63 19.31
CA GLN A 48 -2.73 -11.44 19.57
C GLN A 48 -1.96 -10.98 20.80
N CYS A 49 -1.79 -9.66 20.99
CA CYS A 49 -1.15 -9.10 22.19
C CYS A 49 -1.97 -9.35 23.45
N ARG A 50 -3.31 -9.33 23.37
CA ARG A 50 -4.18 -9.68 24.51
C ARG A 50 -3.96 -11.10 25.00
N ASN A 51 -3.77 -12.06 24.09
CA ASN A 51 -3.59 -13.46 24.49
C ASN A 51 -2.26 -13.71 25.24
N ASN A 52 -1.33 -12.74 25.23
CA ASN A 52 -0.02 -12.85 25.86
C ASN A 52 0.16 -11.78 26.97
N PRO A 53 0.22 -12.18 28.26
CA PRO A 53 0.28 -11.23 29.37
C PRO A 53 1.54 -10.35 29.37
N GLU A 54 2.64 -10.82 28.78
CA GLU A 54 3.90 -10.07 28.66
C GLU A 54 3.82 -8.89 27.68
N ARG A 55 2.79 -8.84 26.81
CA ARG A 55 2.65 -7.81 25.75
C ARG A 55 1.62 -6.72 26.06
N GLN A 56 1.27 -6.55 27.34
CA GLN A 56 0.25 -5.58 27.76
C GLN A 56 0.64 -4.11 27.45
N ALA A 57 1.92 -3.75 27.58
CA ALA A 57 2.40 -2.40 27.26
C ALA A 57 2.21 -2.05 25.77
N GLU A 58 2.34 -3.04 24.88
CA GLU A 58 2.15 -2.86 23.43
C GLU A 58 0.67 -2.72 23.07
N LYS A 59 -0.20 -3.47 23.75
CA LYS A 59 -1.66 -3.32 23.64
C LYS A 59 -2.08 -1.88 23.95
N GLU A 60 -1.55 -1.30 25.03
CA GLU A 60 -1.84 0.08 25.42
C GLU A 60 -1.31 1.08 24.40
N ALA A 61 -0.10 0.86 23.86
CA ALA A 61 0.47 1.71 22.81
C ALA A 61 -0.37 1.68 21.51
N ILE A 62 -0.89 0.50 21.13
CA ILE A 62 -1.76 0.34 19.96
C ILE A 62 -3.11 1.02 20.18
N ALA A 63 -3.68 0.91 21.40
CA ALA A 63 -4.95 1.53 21.77
C ALA A 63 -4.86 3.05 21.89
N ALA A 64 -3.73 3.58 22.38
CA ALA A 64 -3.49 5.02 22.57
C ALA A 64 -3.30 5.80 21.26
N GLN A 65 -3.23 5.12 20.12
CA GLN A 65 -3.03 5.75 18.82
C GLN A 65 -4.23 6.65 18.46
N ARG A 66 -3.94 7.94 18.29
CA ARG A 66 -4.98 8.98 18.13
C ARG A 66 -5.72 8.87 16.80
N PRO A 67 -7.05 9.04 16.77
CA PRO A 67 -7.84 9.03 15.53
C PRO A 67 -7.47 10.18 14.58
N LEU A 68 -6.99 11.31 15.13
CA LEU A 68 -6.48 12.43 14.34
C LEU A 68 -5.26 12.04 13.50
N LEU A 69 -4.36 11.22 14.06
CA LEU A 69 -3.17 10.74 13.35
C LEU A 69 -3.56 9.79 12.21
N GLU A 70 -4.58 8.96 12.41
CA GLU A 70 -5.12 8.08 11.35
C GLU A 70 -5.75 8.87 10.21
N LEU A 71 -6.47 9.96 10.53
CA LEU A 71 -7.02 10.87 9.52
C LEU A 71 -5.93 11.62 8.75
N LEU A 72 -4.97 12.21 9.48
CA LEU A 72 -3.83 12.91 8.88
C LEU A 72 -3.03 11.97 7.98
N HIS A 73 -2.82 10.73 8.41
CA HIS A 73 -2.12 9.73 7.61
C HIS A 73 -2.79 9.50 6.25
N VAL A 74 -4.11 9.35 6.22
CA VAL A 74 -4.84 9.17 4.95
C VAL A 74 -4.85 10.42 4.09
N LEU A 75 -4.94 11.60 4.70
CA LEU A 75 -4.91 12.86 3.94
C LEU A 75 -3.54 13.07 3.27
N VAL A 76 -2.45 12.87 4.02
CA VAL A 76 -1.09 12.96 3.48
C VAL A 76 -0.86 11.91 2.39
N LEU A 77 -1.26 10.65 2.65
CA LEU A 77 -1.07 9.55 1.70
C LEU A 77 -1.90 9.76 0.42
N THR A 78 -3.11 10.31 0.53
CA THR A 78 -3.94 10.68 -0.63
C THR A 78 -3.21 11.70 -1.50
N GLY A 79 -2.65 12.74 -0.90
CA GLY A 79 -1.89 13.75 -1.62
C GLY A 79 -0.63 13.19 -2.29
N VAL A 80 0.13 12.36 -1.57
CA VAL A 80 1.32 11.70 -2.11
C VAL A 80 0.95 10.79 -3.30
N LEU A 81 -0.02 9.90 -3.14
CA LEU A 81 -0.43 8.97 -4.21
C LEU A 81 -1.04 9.69 -5.42
N ALA A 82 -1.71 10.82 -5.22
CA ALA A 82 -2.25 11.64 -6.32
C ALA A 82 -1.14 12.34 -7.13
N LEU A 83 0.00 12.64 -6.49
CA LEU A 83 1.13 13.34 -7.10
C LEU A 83 2.22 12.39 -7.64
N VAL A 84 2.27 11.14 -7.17
CA VAL A 84 3.22 10.14 -7.66
C VAL A 84 2.87 9.74 -9.08
N GLY A 85 3.85 9.82 -9.99
CA GLY A 85 3.68 9.38 -11.37
C GLY A 85 3.44 7.87 -11.49
N SER A 86 2.59 7.48 -12.45
CA SER A 86 2.20 6.10 -12.72
C SER A 86 3.39 5.16 -12.97
N ARG A 87 4.42 5.63 -13.69
CA ARG A 87 5.65 4.87 -13.92
C ARG A 87 6.38 4.53 -12.63
N VAL A 88 6.56 5.50 -11.72
CA VAL A 88 7.23 5.26 -10.43
C VAL A 88 6.37 4.36 -9.55
N ALA A 89 5.05 4.57 -9.52
CA ALA A 89 4.13 3.69 -8.80
C ALA A 89 4.22 2.24 -9.29
N ALA A 90 4.27 2.00 -10.61
CA ALA A 90 4.44 0.68 -11.20
C ALA A 90 5.76 0.02 -10.79
N LEU A 91 6.87 0.76 -10.77
CA LEU A 91 8.18 0.23 -10.35
C LEU A 91 8.22 -0.12 -8.87
N VAL A 92 7.59 0.69 -8.02
CA VAL A 92 7.46 0.40 -6.58
C VAL A 92 6.65 -0.87 -6.35
N VAL A 93 5.58 -1.09 -7.12
CA VAL A 93 4.76 -2.31 -7.04
C VAL A 93 5.59 -3.52 -7.47
N LEU A 94 6.20 -3.46 -8.65
CA LEU A 94 6.94 -4.59 -9.22
C LEU A 94 8.12 -5.00 -8.35
N GLU A 95 8.90 -4.04 -7.85
CA GLU A 95 10.02 -4.34 -6.96
C GLU A 95 9.53 -4.93 -5.63
N PHE A 96 8.40 -4.46 -5.08
CA PHE A 96 7.82 -5.07 -3.88
C PHE A 96 7.34 -6.50 -4.13
N SER A 97 6.66 -6.75 -5.25
CA SER A 97 6.14 -8.07 -5.63
C SER A 97 7.27 -9.07 -5.81
N LEU A 98 8.35 -8.69 -6.51
CA LEU A 98 9.54 -9.52 -6.64
C LEU A 98 10.14 -9.83 -5.26
N ARG A 99 10.18 -8.85 -4.34
CA ARG A 99 10.72 -9.02 -2.99
C ARG A 99 9.88 -9.95 -2.15
N ALA A 100 8.56 -9.81 -2.23
CA ALA A 100 7.62 -10.70 -1.57
C ALA A 100 7.78 -12.14 -2.06
N VAL A 101 7.86 -12.36 -3.37
CA VAL A 101 8.07 -13.70 -3.94
C VAL A 101 9.42 -14.28 -3.52
N SER A 102 10.50 -13.49 -3.61
CA SER A 102 11.84 -13.93 -3.20
C SER A 102 11.91 -14.30 -1.71
N THR A 103 11.34 -13.48 -0.83
CA THR A 103 11.30 -13.78 0.61
C THR A 103 10.47 -15.02 0.94
N ILE A 104 9.35 -15.23 0.26
CA ILE A 104 8.53 -16.45 0.40
C ILE A 104 9.26 -17.69 -0.12
N LEU A 105 10.03 -17.56 -1.20
CA LEU A 105 10.77 -18.68 -1.80
C LEU A 105 12.02 -19.06 -0.99
N SER A 106 12.72 -18.06 -0.43
CA SER A 106 13.98 -18.26 0.31
C SER A 106 13.78 -18.65 1.77
N LEU A 107 12.73 -18.17 2.44
CA LEU A 107 12.41 -18.53 3.82
C LEU A 107 11.17 -19.44 3.84
N GLY A 108 11.40 -20.73 4.02
CA GLY A 108 10.33 -21.70 4.25
C GLY A 108 9.37 -21.23 5.36
N LYS A 109 8.06 -21.26 5.02
CA LYS A 109 6.86 -21.04 5.85
C LYS A 109 7.09 -20.70 7.34
N GLY A 110 6.72 -19.48 7.75
CA GLY A 110 6.03 -19.32 9.04
C GLY A 110 6.14 -17.98 9.76
N ALA A 111 7.32 -17.35 9.81
CA ALA A 111 7.59 -16.33 10.83
C ALA A 111 7.43 -14.86 10.39
N HIS A 112 7.50 -14.53 9.09
CA HIS A 112 7.59 -13.13 8.62
C HIS A 112 6.34 -12.57 7.91
N SER A 113 5.20 -13.28 7.93
CA SER A 113 4.01 -12.87 7.16
C SER A 113 3.41 -11.54 7.64
N SER A 114 3.42 -11.29 8.95
CA SER A 114 2.93 -10.06 9.56
C SER A 114 3.81 -8.84 9.25
N GLN A 115 5.13 -9.02 9.11
CA GLN A 115 6.06 -7.96 8.68
C GLN A 115 5.82 -7.57 7.22
N LEU A 116 5.62 -8.55 6.33
CA LEU A 116 5.30 -8.29 4.92
C LEU A 116 4.03 -7.45 4.76
N TYR A 117 3.01 -7.66 5.60
CA TYR A 117 1.79 -6.83 5.60
C TYR A 117 2.03 -5.37 6.04
N LEU A 118 3.05 -5.12 6.87
CA LEU A 118 3.41 -3.76 7.27
C LEU A 118 4.23 -3.07 6.18
N LEU A 119 5.17 -3.78 5.57
CA LEU A 119 6.02 -3.24 4.51
C LEU A 119 5.23 -3.00 3.20
N CYS A 120 4.16 -3.75 2.96
CA CYS A 120 3.36 -3.60 1.73
C CYS A 120 2.42 -2.39 1.72
N GLN A 121 2.32 -1.62 2.80
CA GLN A 121 1.32 -0.54 2.91
C GLN A 121 1.44 0.47 1.76
N TYR A 122 2.62 1.03 1.54
CA TYR A 122 2.80 2.02 0.51
C TYR A 122 2.69 1.42 -0.91
N SER A 123 3.29 0.24 -1.14
CA SER A 123 3.20 -0.47 -2.42
C SER A 123 1.77 -0.92 -2.76
N LEU A 124 0.94 -1.26 -1.76
CA LEU A 124 -0.48 -1.52 -1.95
C LEU A 124 -1.22 -0.28 -2.45
N GLY A 125 -0.95 0.88 -1.87
CA GLY A 125 -1.53 2.16 -2.32
C GLY A 125 -1.18 2.47 -3.77
N CYS A 126 0.10 2.30 -4.14
CA CYS A 126 0.56 2.41 -5.53
C CYS A 126 -0.11 1.36 -6.43
N GLY A 127 -0.20 0.10 -5.99
CA GLY A 127 -0.75 -1.00 -6.78
C GLY A 127 -2.25 -0.85 -7.06
N VAL A 128 -3.02 -0.44 -6.06
CA VAL A 128 -4.44 -0.10 -6.25
C VAL A 128 -4.60 1.08 -7.19
N SER A 129 -3.74 2.10 -7.08
CA SER A 129 -3.75 3.24 -8.00
C SER A 129 -3.46 2.80 -9.44
N CYS A 130 -2.42 1.99 -9.66
CA CYS A 130 -2.07 1.45 -10.99
C CYS A 130 -3.17 0.55 -11.56
N GLY A 131 -3.71 -0.37 -10.74
CA GLY A 131 -4.80 -1.25 -11.15
C GLY A 131 -6.06 -0.47 -11.52
N LEU A 132 -6.38 0.59 -10.78
CA LEU A 132 -7.53 1.44 -11.07
C LEU A 132 -7.34 2.24 -12.36
N SER A 133 -6.12 2.75 -12.64
CA SER A 133 -5.85 3.40 -13.93
C SER A 133 -5.99 2.44 -15.10
N PHE A 134 -5.51 1.21 -14.97
CA PHE A 134 -5.61 0.18 -16.00
C PHE A 134 -7.07 -0.27 -16.23
N LEU A 135 -7.83 -0.53 -15.16
CA LEU A 135 -9.22 -0.97 -15.27
C LEU A 135 -10.18 0.10 -15.81
N LEU A 136 -9.83 1.38 -15.65
CA LEU A 136 -10.65 2.51 -16.11
C LEU A 136 -10.15 3.10 -17.44
N GLU A 137 -9.11 2.52 -18.02
CA GLU A 137 -8.63 2.92 -19.34
C GLU A 137 -9.70 2.62 -20.40
N GLY A 138 -10.04 3.62 -21.22
CA GLY A 138 -11.08 3.50 -22.25
C GLY A 138 -12.54 3.55 -21.74
N ALA A 139 -12.79 3.76 -20.44
CA ALA A 139 -14.16 3.83 -19.92
C ALA A 139 -14.87 5.15 -20.27
N PRO A 140 -16.14 5.13 -20.75
CA PRO A 140 -16.88 6.33 -21.18
C PRO A 140 -17.22 7.31 -20.03
N HIS A 141 -17.24 6.82 -18.78
CA HIS A 141 -17.53 7.62 -17.58
C HIS A 141 -16.48 7.41 -16.48
N ARG A 142 -15.20 7.56 -16.84
CA ARG A 142 -14.05 7.36 -15.94
C ARG A 142 -14.19 8.08 -14.60
N SER A 143 -14.51 9.37 -14.61
CA SER A 143 -14.62 10.18 -13.38
C SER A 143 -15.74 9.70 -12.44
N TRP A 144 -16.91 9.33 -12.97
CA TRP A 144 -18.01 8.77 -12.16
C TRP A 144 -17.65 7.41 -11.55
N ASN A 145 -16.98 6.56 -12.32
CA ASN A 145 -16.48 5.28 -11.82
C ASN A 145 -15.42 5.49 -10.72
N LEU A 146 -14.56 6.51 -10.86
CA LEU A 146 -13.60 6.91 -9.81
C LEU A 146 -14.30 7.43 -8.56
N VAL A 147 -15.34 8.26 -8.68
CA VAL A 147 -16.14 8.73 -7.54
C VAL A 147 -16.81 7.56 -6.83
N LEU A 148 -17.37 6.61 -7.58
CA LEU A 148 -17.99 5.41 -7.01
C LEU A 148 -16.95 4.52 -6.31
N ALA A 149 -15.79 4.31 -6.91
CA ALA A 149 -14.68 3.57 -6.32
C ALA A 149 -14.17 4.25 -5.04
N ALA A 150 -14.02 5.58 -5.04
CA ALA A 150 -13.65 6.39 -3.89
C ALA A 150 -14.70 6.31 -2.77
N GLY A 151 -15.98 6.36 -3.12
CA GLY A 151 -17.08 6.20 -2.18
C GLY A 151 -17.09 4.82 -1.51
N LEU A 152 -16.99 3.75 -2.29
CA LEU A 152 -16.97 2.38 -1.77
C LEU A 152 -15.73 2.09 -0.93
N SER A 153 -14.54 2.50 -1.40
CA SER A 153 -13.29 2.33 -0.64
C SER A 153 -13.28 3.18 0.64
N GLY A 154 -13.84 4.39 0.59
CA GLY A 154 -14.06 5.24 1.76
C GLY A 154 -14.99 4.60 2.79
N LEU A 155 -16.13 4.04 2.34
CA LEU A 155 -17.03 3.29 3.22
C LEU A 155 -16.33 2.09 3.84
N LEU A 156 -15.58 1.31 3.07
CA LEU A 156 -14.82 0.16 3.57
C LEU A 156 -13.81 0.59 4.65
N ALA A 157 -13.06 1.67 4.38
CA ALA A 157 -12.10 2.24 5.33
C ALA A 157 -12.78 2.73 6.62
N LEU A 158 -13.94 3.39 6.52
CA LEU A 158 -14.71 3.83 7.67
C LEU A 158 -15.21 2.65 8.52
N HIS A 159 -15.72 1.59 7.89
CA HIS A 159 -16.16 0.38 8.59
C HIS A 159 -14.98 -0.32 9.27
N ALA A 160 -13.84 -0.46 8.59
CA ALA A 160 -12.63 -1.04 9.16
C ALA A 160 -12.11 -0.22 10.36
N ARG A 161 -12.14 1.12 10.29
CA ARG A 161 -11.77 1.99 11.42
C ARG A 161 -12.75 1.92 12.57
N ARG A 162 -14.06 1.85 12.30
CA ARG A 162 -15.09 1.69 13.35
C ARG A 162 -14.90 0.35 14.05
N LEU A 163 -14.65 -0.72 13.29
CA LEU A 163 -14.33 -2.04 13.83
C LEU A 163 -13.05 -1.99 14.69
N ALA A 164 -11.97 -1.40 14.19
CA ALA A 164 -10.72 -1.29 14.94
C ALA A 164 -10.89 -0.52 16.25
N ARG A 165 -11.60 0.62 16.23
CA ARG A 165 -11.91 1.39 17.45
C ARG A 165 -12.76 0.58 18.42
N HIS A 166 -13.84 -0.04 17.94
CA HIS A 166 -14.71 -0.87 18.76
C HIS A 166 -13.93 -2.00 19.45
N VAL A 167 -13.06 -2.69 18.72
CA VAL A 167 -12.24 -3.76 19.27
C VAL A 167 -11.24 -3.21 20.29
N CYS A 168 -10.55 -2.10 20.00
CA CYS A 168 -9.57 -1.54 20.94
C CYS A 168 -10.19 -1.03 22.25
N THR A 169 -11.45 -0.57 22.23
CA THR A 169 -12.10 0.03 23.43
C THR A 169 -12.99 -0.96 24.19
N LEU A 170 -13.71 -1.84 23.49
CA LEU A 170 -14.82 -2.61 24.07
C LEU A 170 -14.61 -4.12 24.03
N TYR A 171 -13.59 -4.61 23.33
CA TYR A 171 -13.40 -6.05 23.18
C TYR A 171 -13.23 -6.79 24.50
N GLU A 172 -12.60 -6.19 25.51
CA GLU A 172 -12.41 -6.84 26.81
C GLU A 172 -13.76 -7.09 27.51
N LEU A 173 -14.55 -6.03 27.67
CA LEU A 173 -15.90 -6.07 28.25
C LEU A 173 -16.83 -7.01 27.46
N HIS A 174 -16.84 -6.88 26.13
CA HIS A 174 -17.76 -7.61 25.27
C HIS A 174 -17.40 -9.09 25.14
N SER A 175 -16.11 -9.44 25.23
CA SER A 175 -15.68 -10.84 25.18
C SER A 175 -16.05 -11.63 26.42
N GLN A 176 -16.08 -10.99 27.60
CA GLN A 176 -16.48 -11.62 28.85
C GLN A 176 -17.99 -11.83 28.90
N ALA A 177 -18.77 -10.85 28.47
CA ALA A 177 -20.22 -10.87 28.59
C ALA A 177 -20.97 -11.36 27.34
N ARG A 178 -20.25 -11.68 26.24
CA ARG A 178 -20.76 -12.31 25.00
C ARG A 178 -22.07 -11.72 24.44
N TYR A 179 -22.24 -10.40 24.47
CA TYR A 179 -23.46 -9.73 23.98
C TYR A 179 -23.30 -9.02 22.63
N CYS A 180 -22.10 -8.98 22.05
CA CYS A 180 -21.84 -8.31 20.79
C CYS A 180 -21.53 -9.31 19.66
N GLY A 181 -22.38 -9.36 18.64
CA GLY A 181 -22.20 -10.25 17.48
C GLY A 181 -20.87 -10.06 16.75
N VAL A 182 -20.37 -8.82 16.67
CA VAL A 182 -19.07 -8.51 16.06
C VAL A 182 -17.92 -9.14 16.85
N CYS A 183 -17.91 -8.99 18.18
CA CYS A 183 -16.87 -9.56 19.03
C CYS A 183 -16.94 -11.10 19.08
N ILE A 184 -18.15 -11.68 19.04
CA ILE A 184 -18.35 -13.13 18.96
C ILE A 184 -17.83 -13.67 17.62
N LEU A 185 -18.15 -13.00 16.51
CA LEU A 185 -17.64 -13.35 15.18
C LEU A 185 -16.11 -13.27 15.15
N LEU A 186 -15.52 -12.24 15.75
CA LEU A 186 -14.08 -12.09 15.87
C LEU A 186 -13.44 -13.21 16.73
N LEU A 187 -14.13 -13.65 17.79
CA LEU A 187 -13.67 -14.74 18.65
C LEU A 187 -13.71 -16.08 17.89
N ALA A 188 -14.77 -16.32 17.10
CA ALA A 188 -14.96 -17.54 16.34
C ALA A 188 -14.09 -17.60 15.06
N ALA A 189 -13.96 -16.49 14.35
CA ALA A 189 -13.32 -16.40 13.04
C ALA A 189 -12.01 -15.58 13.03
N GLY A 190 -11.50 -15.16 14.18
CA GLY A 190 -10.31 -14.31 14.28
C GLY A 190 -9.05 -14.90 13.65
N HIS A 191 -8.92 -16.23 13.65
CA HIS A 191 -7.83 -16.96 12.98
C HIS A 191 -7.91 -16.87 11.45
N GLY A 192 -9.07 -16.54 10.88
CA GLY A 192 -9.28 -16.38 9.44
C GLY A 192 -8.84 -15.02 8.87
N ILE A 193 -8.63 -14.01 9.73
CA ILE A 193 -8.21 -12.65 9.32
C ILE A 193 -6.92 -12.65 8.48
N PRO A 194 -5.79 -13.28 8.91
CA PRO A 194 -4.57 -13.29 8.11
C PRO A 194 -4.74 -14.05 6.79
N HIS A 195 -5.58 -15.08 6.75
CA HIS A 195 -5.86 -15.82 5.52
C HIS A 195 -6.63 -14.96 4.51
N LEU A 196 -7.67 -14.26 4.97
CA LEU A 196 -8.41 -13.31 4.15
C LEU A 196 -7.52 -12.19 3.63
N LEU A 197 -6.66 -11.64 4.51
CA LEU A 197 -5.74 -10.57 4.15
C LEU A 197 -4.73 -11.02 3.10
N ARG A 198 -4.16 -12.23 3.27
CA ARG A 198 -3.26 -12.84 2.28
C ARG A 198 -3.92 -12.96 0.92
N ASN A 199 -5.15 -13.49 0.87
CA ASN A 199 -5.85 -13.71 -0.40
C ASN A 199 -6.21 -12.39 -1.08
N ALA A 200 -6.69 -11.40 -0.30
CA ALA A 200 -7.00 -10.07 -0.82
C ALA A 200 -5.75 -9.36 -1.36
N LEU A 201 -4.63 -9.42 -0.63
CA LEU A 201 -3.36 -8.85 -1.07
C LEU A 201 -2.82 -9.58 -2.30
N ALA A 202 -2.85 -10.91 -2.34
CA ALA A 202 -2.42 -11.70 -3.50
C ALA A 202 -3.21 -11.31 -4.76
N LEU A 203 -4.54 -11.18 -4.65
CA LEU A 203 -5.38 -10.75 -5.76
C LEU A 203 -5.06 -9.30 -6.18
N THR A 204 -4.89 -8.40 -5.21
CA THR A 204 -4.60 -6.99 -5.49
C THR A 204 -3.25 -6.81 -6.17
N PHE A 205 -2.21 -7.50 -5.67
CA PHE A 205 -0.87 -7.47 -6.28
C PHE A 205 -0.86 -8.16 -7.64
N ALA A 206 -1.61 -9.24 -7.86
CA ALA A 206 -1.71 -9.85 -9.18
C ALA A 206 -2.29 -8.88 -10.23
N VAL A 207 -3.37 -8.16 -9.90
CA VAL A 207 -3.94 -7.14 -10.78
C VAL A 207 -2.98 -5.95 -10.95
N ALA A 208 -2.33 -5.52 -9.87
CA ALA A 208 -1.40 -4.42 -9.89
C ALA A 208 -0.13 -4.73 -10.70
N ASP A 209 0.39 -5.95 -10.64
CA ASP A 209 1.55 -6.40 -11.41
C ASP A 209 1.22 -6.46 -12.90
N LEU A 210 0.04 -6.98 -13.26
CA LEU A 210 -0.44 -6.97 -14.65
C LEU A 210 -0.54 -5.53 -15.18
N ALA A 211 -1.18 -4.64 -14.39
CA ALA A 211 -1.27 -3.22 -14.72
C ALA A 211 0.09 -2.54 -14.80
N ALA A 212 1.02 -2.85 -13.88
CA ALA A 212 2.35 -2.28 -13.85
C ALA A 212 3.17 -2.71 -15.07
N VAL A 213 3.12 -3.98 -15.45
CA VAL A 213 3.81 -4.50 -16.64
C VAL A 213 3.24 -3.85 -17.89
N GLU A 214 1.92 -3.75 -18.03
CA GLU A 214 1.30 -3.09 -19.18
C GLU A 214 1.70 -1.61 -19.25
N LEU A 215 1.62 -0.89 -18.13
CA LEU A 215 1.92 0.55 -18.06
C LEU A 215 3.39 0.82 -18.35
N ILE A 216 4.30 -0.06 -17.94
CA ILE A 216 5.73 0.02 -18.28
C ILE A 216 5.94 -0.34 -19.76
N ASN A 217 5.27 -1.37 -20.28
CA ASN A 217 5.44 -1.85 -21.65
C ASN A 217 4.93 -0.83 -22.69
N HIS A 218 3.79 -0.19 -22.42
CA HIS A 218 3.20 0.83 -23.28
C HIS A 218 4.07 2.09 -23.39
N ASP A 219 4.94 2.29 -22.42
CA ASP A 219 5.86 3.41 -22.26
C ASP A 219 7.22 3.18 -22.96
N PHE A 220 7.45 2.00 -23.55
CA PHE A 220 8.62 1.68 -24.39
C PHE A 220 8.18 1.37 -25.83
N LEU A 221 8.60 2.22 -26.79
CA LEU A 221 8.22 2.11 -28.19
C LEU A 221 8.98 1.00 -28.96
N SER A 222 10.02 0.38 -28.37
CA SER A 222 10.79 -0.70 -29.01
C SER A 222 11.27 -1.80 -28.04
N THR A 223 11.32 -3.04 -28.51
CA THR A 223 11.80 -4.21 -27.76
C THR A 223 13.27 -4.09 -27.31
N GLY A 224 14.08 -3.29 -28.01
CA GLY A 224 15.47 -3.01 -27.65
C GLY A 224 15.63 -2.06 -26.46
N GLU A 225 14.75 -1.08 -26.31
CA GLU A 225 14.73 -0.16 -25.16
C GLU A 225 14.18 -0.86 -23.91
N ALA A 226 13.20 -1.75 -24.08
CA ALA A 226 12.70 -2.60 -23.00
C ALA A 226 13.83 -3.46 -22.41
N VAL A 227 14.61 -4.18 -23.24
CA VAL A 227 15.72 -5.01 -22.73
C VAL A 227 16.75 -4.18 -21.97
N ARG A 228 17.06 -2.96 -22.43
CA ARG A 228 17.96 -2.01 -21.75
C ARG A 228 17.44 -1.50 -20.40
N PHE A 229 16.13 -1.59 -20.15
CA PHE A 229 15.53 -1.28 -18.86
C PHE A 229 15.46 -2.51 -17.94
N TRP A 230 15.03 -3.65 -18.48
CA TRP A 230 14.88 -4.89 -17.72
C TRP A 230 16.22 -5.47 -17.25
N THR A 231 17.32 -5.30 -18.00
CA THR A 231 18.63 -5.82 -17.59
C THR A 231 19.21 -5.09 -16.36
N PRO A 232 19.30 -3.75 -16.31
CA PRO A 232 19.70 -3.05 -15.09
C PRO A 232 18.74 -3.30 -13.93
N LEU A 233 17.43 -3.32 -14.17
CA LEU A 233 16.42 -3.59 -13.13
C LEU A 233 16.65 -4.97 -12.51
N THR A 234 16.84 -6.01 -13.32
CA THR A 234 17.10 -7.38 -12.84
C THR A 234 18.47 -7.49 -12.15
N ILE A 235 19.50 -6.79 -12.62
CA ILE A 235 20.83 -6.77 -11.98
C ILE A 235 20.80 -6.04 -10.64
N CYS A 236 20.24 -4.83 -10.58
CA CYS A 236 20.07 -4.09 -9.33
C CYS A 236 19.19 -4.88 -8.34
N TYR A 237 18.15 -5.54 -8.83
CA TYR A 237 17.25 -6.32 -8.00
C TYR A 237 17.91 -7.61 -7.47
N THR A 238 18.67 -8.33 -8.30
CA THR A 238 19.45 -9.50 -7.84
C THR A 238 20.51 -9.10 -6.81
N LEU A 239 21.20 -7.98 -7.01
CA LEU A 239 22.14 -7.43 -6.02
C LEU A 239 21.44 -7.00 -4.71
N LEU A 240 20.26 -6.37 -4.80
CA LEU A 240 19.47 -5.98 -3.63
C LEU A 240 19.00 -7.22 -2.84
N VAL A 241 18.54 -8.26 -3.53
CA VAL A 241 18.11 -9.52 -2.89
C VAL A 241 19.28 -10.21 -2.21
N VAL A 242 20.44 -10.30 -2.88
CA VAL A 242 21.65 -10.87 -2.28
C VAL A 242 22.09 -10.06 -1.06
N TYR A 243 22.14 -8.72 -1.17
CA TYR A 243 22.48 -7.84 -0.06
C TYR A 243 21.51 -8.00 1.12
N MET A 244 20.20 -8.06 0.85
CA MET A 244 19.17 -8.20 1.88
C MET A 244 19.20 -9.59 2.53
N GLN A 245 19.50 -10.64 1.76
CA GLN A 245 19.70 -11.99 2.29
C GLN A 245 20.94 -12.04 3.20
N GLU A 246 22.00 -11.34 2.83
CA GLU A 246 23.22 -11.24 3.65
C GLU A 246 23.00 -10.39 4.92
N GLU A 247 22.24 -9.31 4.83
CA GLU A 247 21.94 -8.43 5.97
C GLU A 247 20.93 -9.04 6.95
N SER A 248 19.96 -9.83 6.45
CA SER A 248 19.03 -10.60 7.30
C SER A 248 19.73 -11.66 8.16
N ARG A 249 20.93 -12.12 7.77
CA ARG A 249 21.78 -12.98 8.60
C ARG A 249 22.53 -12.22 9.70
N GLN A 250 22.68 -10.91 9.59
CA GLN A 250 23.62 -10.14 10.43
C GLN A 250 22.95 -9.16 11.40
N SER A 251 21.67 -8.80 11.24
CA SER A 251 21.07 -7.77 12.10
C SER A 251 19.58 -7.97 12.42
N THR A 252 19.23 -7.72 13.68
CA THR A 252 17.85 -7.73 14.19
C THR A 252 17.54 -6.34 14.75
N GLY A 253 16.61 -5.59 14.16
CA GLY A 253 16.10 -4.35 14.77
C GLY A 253 15.51 -3.30 13.84
N ARG A 254 14.97 -2.23 14.45
CA ARG A 254 14.24 -1.14 13.80
C ARG A 254 15.00 -0.40 12.69
N GLY A 255 16.31 -0.30 12.83
CA GLY A 255 17.19 0.30 11.83
C GLY A 255 17.19 -0.44 10.49
N LEU A 256 16.94 -1.76 10.48
CA LEU A 256 16.97 -2.58 9.27
C LEU A 256 15.87 -2.20 8.28
N VAL A 257 14.63 -1.95 8.74
CA VAL A 257 13.51 -1.63 7.84
C VAL A 257 13.70 -0.24 7.21
N PHE A 258 14.13 0.75 7.99
CA PHE A 258 14.44 2.07 7.44
C PHE A 258 15.61 2.02 6.45
N ARG A 259 16.70 1.30 6.80
CA ARG A 259 17.85 1.12 5.91
C ARG A 259 17.45 0.40 4.63
N THR A 260 16.62 -0.64 4.74
CA THR A 260 16.07 -1.38 3.59
C THR A 260 15.33 -0.45 2.64
N VAL A 261 14.42 0.39 3.15
CA VAL A 261 13.65 1.32 2.31
C VAL A 261 14.54 2.35 1.63
N VAL A 262 15.55 2.87 2.34
CA VAL A 262 16.50 3.82 1.76
C VAL A 262 17.34 3.16 0.66
N VAL A 263 17.85 1.95 0.88
CA VAL A 263 18.65 1.21 -0.12
C VAL A 263 17.79 0.86 -1.34
N ARG A 264 16.54 0.43 -1.11
CA ARG A 264 15.54 0.15 -2.15
C ARG A 264 15.26 1.38 -3.02
N MET A 265 14.87 2.49 -2.39
CA MET A 265 14.57 3.73 -3.10
C MET A 265 15.81 4.32 -3.76
N GLY A 266 17.00 4.12 -3.17
CA GLY A 266 18.28 4.44 -3.79
C GLY A 266 18.56 3.62 -5.05
N GLY A 267 18.22 2.32 -5.05
CA GLY A 267 18.30 1.46 -6.24
C GLY A 267 17.36 1.93 -7.35
N LEU A 268 16.09 2.23 -7.01
CA LEU A 268 15.12 2.79 -7.95
C LEU A 268 15.56 4.16 -8.49
N PHE A 269 16.17 5.00 -7.65
CA PHE A 269 16.73 6.28 -8.04
C PHE A 269 17.87 6.13 -9.05
N ILE A 270 18.81 5.21 -8.84
CA ILE A 270 19.90 4.93 -9.79
C ILE A 270 19.35 4.37 -11.12
N LEU A 271 18.34 3.50 -11.07
CA LEU A 271 17.67 2.98 -12.27
C LEU A 271 16.97 4.09 -13.06
N LEU A 272 16.33 5.04 -12.38
CA LEU A 272 15.68 6.17 -13.03
C LEU A 272 16.65 7.26 -13.46
N LEU A 273 17.84 7.36 -12.86
CA LEU A 273 18.92 8.18 -13.40
C LEU A 273 19.50 7.61 -14.69
N THR A 274 19.52 6.28 -14.84
CA THR A 274 20.09 5.64 -16.03
C THR A 274 19.10 5.55 -17.20
N VAL A 275 17.79 5.47 -16.92
CA VAL A 275 16.76 5.24 -17.97
C VAL A 275 15.55 6.18 -17.89
N GLY A 276 15.40 6.97 -16.84
CA GLY A 276 14.18 7.76 -16.56
C GLY A 276 14.23 9.21 -17.03
N ARG A 277 13.07 9.88 -16.96
CA ARG A 277 12.94 11.32 -17.20
C ARG A 277 13.25 12.07 -15.90
N TRP A 278 13.71 13.33 -16.00
CA TRP A 278 13.95 14.18 -14.82
C TRP A 278 12.73 14.33 -13.89
N THR A 279 11.52 14.25 -14.44
CA THR A 279 10.27 14.26 -13.67
C THR A 279 10.11 13.03 -12.78
N ASP A 280 10.62 11.87 -13.22
CA ASP A 280 10.51 10.62 -12.47
C ASP A 280 11.39 10.64 -11.22
N ILE A 281 12.50 11.37 -11.26
CA ILE A 281 13.38 11.57 -10.10
C ILE A 281 12.62 12.24 -8.94
N LEU A 282 11.84 13.29 -9.23
CA LEU A 282 11.01 13.96 -8.21
C LEU A 282 9.94 13.00 -7.64
N HIS A 283 9.33 12.19 -8.50
CA HIS A 283 8.35 11.19 -8.08
C HIS A 283 8.97 10.10 -7.20
N VAL A 284 10.24 9.73 -7.38
CA VAL A 284 10.95 8.80 -6.47
C VAL A 284 11.13 9.40 -5.09
N PHE A 285 11.54 10.67 -5.00
CA PHE A 285 11.65 11.34 -3.70
C PHE A 285 10.30 11.44 -2.99
N LEU A 286 9.25 11.78 -3.73
CA LEU A 286 7.90 11.82 -3.20
C LEU A 286 7.43 10.44 -2.72
N SER A 287 7.80 9.40 -3.47
CA SER A 287 7.52 8.01 -3.14
C SER A 287 8.27 7.53 -1.89
N LEU A 288 9.54 7.90 -1.75
CA LEU A 288 10.33 7.66 -0.54
C LEU A 288 9.70 8.34 0.69
N LEU A 289 9.26 9.59 0.55
CA LEU A 289 8.56 10.30 1.64
C LEU A 289 7.26 9.61 2.02
N GLY A 290 6.48 9.13 1.04
CA GLY A 290 5.27 8.36 1.26
C GLY A 290 5.52 7.07 2.04
N GLU A 291 6.54 6.30 1.64
CA GLU A 291 6.89 5.04 2.30
C GLU A 291 7.42 5.27 3.72
N LEU A 292 8.28 6.27 3.93
CA LEU A 292 8.75 6.66 5.26
C LEU A 292 7.59 7.12 6.16
N TRP A 293 6.64 7.89 5.61
CA TRP A 293 5.46 8.32 6.34
C TRP A 293 4.58 7.14 6.78
N CYS A 294 4.39 6.15 5.90
CA CYS A 294 3.71 4.89 6.25
C CYS A 294 4.42 4.15 7.37
N LEU A 295 5.74 3.98 7.28
CA LEU A 295 6.54 3.30 8.30
C LEU A 295 6.52 4.00 9.66
N LEU A 296 6.65 5.33 9.67
CA LEU A 296 6.57 6.12 10.89
C LEU A 296 5.20 5.97 11.56
N CYS A 297 4.13 6.03 10.76
CA CYS A 297 2.77 5.85 11.24
C CYS A 297 2.48 4.43 11.74
N SER A 298 3.13 3.42 11.15
CA SER A 298 3.02 2.02 11.55
C SER A 298 4.05 1.58 12.59
N GLY A 299 4.92 2.48 13.06
CA GLY A 299 6.07 2.12 13.90
C GLY A 299 5.69 1.35 15.17
N VAL A 300 4.57 1.70 15.81
CA VAL A 300 4.05 0.98 16.99
C VAL A 300 3.62 -0.46 16.66
N LEU A 301 3.00 -0.67 15.48
CA LEU A 301 2.59 -2.00 15.02
C LEU A 301 3.80 -2.85 14.60
N LEU A 302 4.81 -2.20 14.01
CA LEU A 302 6.06 -2.83 13.58
C LEU A 302 6.89 -3.33 14.77
N GLU A 303 6.96 -2.55 15.86
CA GLU A 303 7.63 -2.94 17.09
C GLU A 303 7.02 -4.22 17.70
N SER A 304 5.68 -4.29 17.75
CA SER A 304 4.97 -5.49 18.20
C SER A 304 5.17 -6.71 17.31
N CYS A 305 5.38 -6.47 16.01
CA CYS A 305 5.63 -7.53 15.04
C CYS A 305 7.06 -8.09 15.11
N TRP A 306 8.03 -7.30 15.60
CA TRP A 306 9.41 -7.75 15.79
C TRP A 306 9.62 -8.64 17.00
N ARG A 307 8.78 -8.48 18.03
CA ARG A 307 8.85 -9.27 19.27
C ARG A 307 8.04 -10.57 19.18
N GLN A 308 7.53 -10.92 17.99
CA GLN A 308 6.87 -12.19 17.66
C GLN A 308 7.87 -13.28 17.34
#